data_AF-A0A176FAM9-F1
#
_entry.id   AF-A0A176FAM9-F1
#
_cell.length_a   1.000
_cell.length_b   1.000
_cell.length_c   1.000
_cell.angle_alpha   90.00
_cell.angle_beta   90.00
_cell.angle_gamma   90.00
#
_symmetry.space_group_name_H-M   'P 1'
#
loop_
_entity.id
_entity.type
_entity.pdbx_description
1 polymer ?
#
loop_
_entity_poly.entity_id
_entity_poly.type
_entity_poly.pdbx_seq_one_letter_code
_entity_poly.pdbx_strand_id
1 'polypeptide(L)'
;GSQYLSIKYTERLAVAGIEPSVGSVGDSYDNALAETINGLFKAEVIHRRGPWRGFDAVEHATLEWVDWFNHRRLLEPIGNIPPAEAEANYHAALETQTMAP
;
A
#
# COMPACT_ATOMS: atom_id res chain seq x y z
N GLY A 1 10.18 -9.43 9.19
CA GLY A 1 10.13 -8.93 10.57
C GLY A 1 11.34 -8.09 10.92
N SER A 2 12.54 -8.68 11.00
CA SER A 2 13.74 -8.03 11.58
C SER A 2 14.14 -6.69 10.96
N GLN A 3 13.93 -6.48 9.65
CA GLN A 3 14.22 -5.20 9.00
C GLN A 3 13.33 -4.05 9.51
N TYR A 4 12.04 -4.33 9.73
CA TYR A 4 11.05 -3.38 10.28
C TYR A 4 11.21 -3.13 11.78
N LEU A 5 12.05 -3.93 12.46
CA LEU A 5 12.39 -3.79 13.89
C LEU A 5 13.84 -3.32 14.09
N SER A 6 14.54 -2.94 13.02
CA SER A 6 15.92 -2.49 13.12
C SER A 6 15.98 -1.07 13.70
N ILE A 7 16.98 -0.82 14.55
CA ILE A 7 17.20 0.50 15.19
C ILE A 7 17.24 1.61 14.14
N LYS A 8 17.97 1.40 13.04
CA LYS A 8 18.08 2.37 11.94
C LYS A 8 16.73 2.71 11.29
N TYR A 9 15.80 1.75 11.24
CA TYR A 9 14.46 1.97 10.70
C TYR A 9 13.62 2.78 11.68
N THR A 10 13.62 2.42 12.96
CA THR A 10 12.90 3.14 14.02
C THR A 10 13.38 4.58 14.18
N GLU A 11 14.70 4.82 14.13
CA GLU A 11 15.28 6.16 14.17
C GLU A 11 14.82 7.04 13.01
N ARG A 12 14.73 6.47 11.78
CA ARG A 12 14.22 7.20 10.62
C ARG A 12 12.74 7.54 10.74
N LEU A 13 11.93 6.61 11.25
CA LEU A 13 10.51 6.88 11.50
C LEU A 13 10.33 7.98 12.53
N ALA A 14 11.11 7.96 13.62
CA ALA A 14 11.10 9.02 14.62
C ALA A 14 11.47 10.39 14.04
N VAL A 15 12.49 10.47 13.18
CA VAL A 15 12.85 11.71 12.46
C VAL A 15 11.72 12.20 11.54
N ALA A 16 10.99 11.28 10.92
CA ALA A 16 9.86 11.61 10.06
C ALA A 16 8.56 11.90 10.84
N GLY A 17 8.57 11.79 12.18
CA GLY A 17 7.37 11.95 13.01
C GLY A 17 6.34 10.82 12.81
N ILE A 18 6.77 9.66 12.33
CA ILE A 18 5.93 8.50 12.06
C ILE A 18 6.04 7.52 13.24
N GLU A 19 4.92 7.20 13.88
CA GLU A 19 4.87 6.16 14.89
C GLU A 19 4.80 4.78 14.21
N PRO A 20 5.76 3.87 14.44
CA PRO A 20 5.69 2.51 13.91
C PRO A 20 4.53 1.73 14.54
N SER A 21 3.51 1.38 13.75
CA SER A 21 2.60 0.28 14.12
C SER A 21 3.27 -1.05 13.80
N VAL A 22 3.92 -1.64 14.80
CA VAL A 22 4.28 -3.06 14.80
C VAL A 22 3.31 -3.73 15.76
N GLY A 23 2.21 -4.24 15.20
CA GLY A 23 1.14 -4.86 15.98
C GLY A 23 1.68 -5.78 17.07
N SER A 24 1.08 -5.72 18.26
CA SER A 24 1.37 -6.69 19.32
C SER A 24 1.13 -8.12 18.79
N VAL A 25 1.78 -9.14 19.36
CA VAL A 25 1.54 -10.54 18.95
C VAL A 25 0.03 -10.83 19.02
N GLY A 26 -0.62 -11.00 17.87
CA GLY A 26 -2.06 -11.27 17.77
C GLY A 26 -2.93 -10.10 17.28
N ASP A 27 -2.38 -8.91 17.05
CA ASP A 27 -3.08 -7.79 16.41
C ASP A 27 -2.62 -7.64 14.95
N SER A 28 -3.24 -8.43 14.06
CA SER A 28 -2.85 -8.51 12.64
C SER A 28 -3.63 -7.56 11.73
N TYR A 29 -4.48 -6.68 12.28
CA TYR A 29 -5.42 -5.90 11.48
C TYR A 29 -4.71 -4.98 10.47
N ASP A 30 -3.66 -4.29 10.93
CA ASP A 30 -2.84 -3.42 10.08
C ASP A 30 -2.05 -4.22 9.02
N ASN A 31 -1.56 -5.40 9.39
CA ASN A 31 -0.79 -6.24 8.48
C ASN A 31 -1.68 -6.95 7.44
N ALA A 32 -2.92 -7.28 7.79
CA ALA A 32 -3.83 -8.03 6.94
C ALA A 32 -4.14 -7.30 5.62
N LEU A 33 -4.27 -5.97 5.66
CA LEU A 33 -4.46 -5.16 4.46
C LEU A 33 -3.21 -5.22 3.56
N ALA A 34 -2.03 -5.00 4.13
CA ALA A 34 -0.77 -5.06 3.38
C ALA A 34 -0.52 -6.46 2.79
N GLU A 35 -0.82 -7.52 3.55
CA GLU A 35 -0.73 -8.91 3.10
C GLU A 35 -1.70 -9.21 1.95
N THR A 36 -2.92 -8.68 2.01
CA THR A 36 -3.91 -8.83 0.95
C THR A 36 -3.41 -8.23 -0.37
N ILE A 37 -2.89 -6.99 -0.34
CA ILE A 37 -2.34 -6.33 -1.53
C ILE A 37 -1.12 -7.08 -2.06
N ASN A 38 -0.20 -7.52 -1.18
CA ASN A 38 0.97 -8.31 -1.59
C ASN A 38 0.59 -9.66 -2.20
N GLY A 39 -0.42 -10.34 -1.65
CA GLY A 39 -0.94 -11.59 -2.20
C GLY A 39 -1.52 -11.39 -3.59
N LEU A 40 -2.29 -10.32 -3.78
CA LEU A 40 -2.90 -9.95 -5.05
C LEU A 40 -1.85 -9.61 -6.11
N PHE A 41 -0.85 -8.80 -5.78
CA PHE A 41 0.28 -8.51 -6.65
C PHE A 41 0.99 -9.78 -7.11
N LYS A 42 1.29 -10.69 -6.18
CA LYS A 42 1.94 -11.96 -6.51
C LYS A 42 1.07 -12.79 -7.45
N ALA A 43 -0.23 -12.89 -7.20
CA ALA A 43 -1.16 -13.62 -8.05
C ALA A 43 -1.26 -13.04 -9.47
N GLU A 44 -1.47 -11.73 -9.59
CA GLU A 44 -1.76 -11.05 -10.86
C GLU A 44 -0.52 -10.78 -11.72
N VAL A 45 0.64 -10.60 -11.09
CA VAL A 45 1.90 -10.26 -11.77
C VAL A 45 2.86 -11.42 -11.73
N ILE A 46 3.34 -11.82 -10.55
CA ILE A 46 4.45 -12.75 -10.41
C ILE A 46 4.10 -14.13 -10.98
N HIS A 47 2.98 -14.71 -10.54
CA HIS A 47 2.56 -16.05 -10.96
C HIS A 47 1.93 -16.06 -12.35
N ARG A 48 1.10 -15.06 -12.69
CA ARG A 48 0.33 -15.04 -13.95
C ARG A 48 1.15 -14.62 -15.16
N ARG A 49 2.12 -13.70 -15.01
CA ARG A 49 2.92 -13.17 -16.14
C ARG A 49 4.32 -13.79 -16.21
N GLY A 50 4.72 -14.57 -15.19
CA GLY A 50 5.97 -15.32 -15.22
C GLY A 50 5.97 -16.47 -16.24
N PRO A 51 7.12 -17.12 -16.46
CA PRO A 51 8.41 -16.91 -15.80
C PRO A 51 9.12 -15.62 -16.26
N TRP A 52 9.85 -14.98 -15.34
CA TRP A 52 10.54 -13.72 -15.58
C TRP A 52 12.00 -13.92 -15.99
N ARG A 53 12.49 -13.06 -16.88
CA ARG A 53 13.86 -13.13 -17.41
C ARG A 53 14.91 -12.50 -16.49
N GLY A 54 14.49 -11.72 -15.49
CA GLY A 54 15.38 -11.02 -14.56
C GLY A 54 14.62 -9.99 -13.73
N PHE A 55 15.33 -9.32 -12.82
CA PHE A 55 14.77 -8.32 -11.91
C PHE A 55 14.20 -7.10 -12.65
N ASP A 56 14.89 -6.59 -13.67
CA ASP A 56 14.45 -5.41 -14.43
C ASP A 56 13.06 -5.62 -15.06
N ALA A 57 12.78 -6.83 -15.54
CA ALA A 57 11.47 -7.17 -16.12
C ALA A 57 10.36 -7.18 -15.05
N VAL A 58 10.68 -7.66 -13.84
CA VAL A 58 9.75 -7.63 -12.71
C VAL A 58 9.54 -6.20 -12.23
N GLU A 59 10.59 -5.38 -12.16
CA GLU A 59 10.52 -3.97 -11.77
C GLU A 59 9.60 -3.19 -12.70
N HIS A 60 9.79 -3.33 -14.02
CA HIS A 60 8.93 -2.68 -15.00
C HIS A 60 7.45 -3.11 -14.86
N ALA A 61 7.20 -4.42 -14.75
CA ALA A 61 5.85 -4.93 -14.55
C ALA A 61 5.23 -4.49 -13.21
N THR A 62 6.06 -4.27 -12.19
CA THR A 62 5.62 -3.73 -10.90
C THR A 62 5.18 -2.29 -11.04
N LEU A 63 5.96 -1.45 -11.73
CA LEU A 63 5.60 -0.06 -12.01
C LEU A 63 4.27 0.03 -12.78
N GLU A 64 4.11 -0.77 -13.84
CA GLU A 64 2.85 -0.82 -14.60
C GLU A 64 1.66 -1.27 -13.74
N TRP A 65 1.87 -2.29 -12.89
CA TRP A 65 0.81 -2.80 -12.03
C TRP A 65 0.41 -1.80 -10.95
N VAL A 66 1.38 -1.10 -10.33
CA VAL A 66 1.10 -0.06 -9.33
C VAL A 66 0.34 1.12 -9.93
N ASP A 67 0.76 1.59 -11.12
CA ASP A 67 0.06 2.67 -11.83
C ASP A 67 -1.38 2.25 -12.17
N TRP A 68 -1.56 1.06 -12.76
CA TRP A 68 -2.89 0.55 -13.08
C TRP A 68 -3.75 0.34 -11.82
N PHE A 69 -3.18 -0.24 -10.75
CA PHE A 69 -3.90 -0.50 -9.51
C PHE A 69 -4.44 0.79 -8.90
N ASN A 70 -3.62 1.84 -8.82
CA ASN A 70 -4.02 3.07 -8.15
C ASN A 70 -4.89 3.98 -9.03
N HIS A 71 -4.64 4.03 -10.33
CA HIS A 71 -5.27 5.02 -11.21
C HIS A 71 -6.35 4.46 -12.14
N ARG A 72 -6.50 3.14 -12.26
CA ARG A 72 -7.45 2.53 -13.21
C ARG A 72 -8.28 1.38 -12.65
N ARG A 73 -7.80 0.66 -11.62
CA ARG A 73 -8.54 -0.45 -11.03
C ARG A 73 -9.73 0.07 -10.23
N LEU A 74 -10.92 -0.36 -10.59
CA LEU A 74 -12.11 -0.07 -9.80
C LEU A 74 -12.25 -1.09 -8.66
N LEU A 75 -12.55 -0.61 -7.47
CA LEU A 75 -12.75 -1.44 -6.29
C LEU A 75 -14.13 -1.18 -5.69
N GLU A 76 -14.97 -2.23 -5.65
CA GLU A 76 -16.31 -2.16 -5.09
C GLU A 76 -16.35 -1.62 -3.65
N PRO A 77 -15.45 -2.03 -2.72
CA PRO A 77 -15.50 -1.56 -1.33
C PRO A 77 -15.33 -0.05 -1.14
N ILE A 78 -14.73 0.65 -2.11
CA ILE A 78 -14.54 2.11 -2.08
C ILE A 78 -15.49 2.84 -3.05
N GLY A 79 -16.55 2.18 -3.51
CA GLY A 79 -17.57 2.80 -4.36
C GLY A 79 -17.31 2.65 -5.86
N ASN A 80 -16.55 1.65 -6.28
CA ASN A 80 -16.20 1.40 -7.69
C ASN A 80 -15.44 2.56 -8.36
N ILE A 81 -14.55 3.21 -7.61
CA ILE A 81 -13.61 4.21 -8.11
C ILE A 81 -12.16 3.73 -7.97
N PRO A 82 -11.19 4.36 -8.67
CA PRO A 82 -9.77 4.09 -8.44
C PRO A 82 -9.31 4.45 -7.02
N PRO A 83 -8.36 3.69 -6.43
CA PRO A 83 -7.79 4.01 -5.12
C PRO A 83 -7.28 5.45 -4.97
N ALA A 84 -6.61 5.98 -5.99
CA ALA A 84 -6.11 7.36 -5.96
C ALA A 84 -7.24 8.40 -5.88
N GLU A 85 -8.40 8.11 -6.50
CA GLU A 85 -9.58 8.98 -6.40
C GLU A 85 -10.21 8.89 -5.01
N ALA A 86 -10.30 7.69 -4.44
CA ALA A 86 -10.79 7.51 -3.07
C ALA A 86 -9.91 8.24 -2.04
N GLU A 87 -8.58 8.18 -2.18
CA GLU A 87 -7.64 8.91 -1.33
C GLU A 87 -7.81 10.43 -1.48
N ALA A 88 -7.91 10.93 -2.71
CA ALA A 88 -8.15 12.36 -2.96
C ALA A 88 -9.47 12.84 -2.34
N ASN A 89 -10.55 12.07 -2.49
CA ASN A 89 -11.85 12.36 -1.89
C ASN A 89 -11.79 12.37 -0.36
N TYR A 90 -11.06 11.42 0.24
CA TYR A 90 -10.85 11.35 1.69
C TYR A 90 -10.15 12.60 2.22
N HIS A 91 -9.05 13.04 1.58
CA HIS A 91 -8.33 14.24 1.99
C HIS A 91 -9.16 15.52 1.82
N ALA A 92 -9.89 15.67 0.71
CA ALA A 92 -10.80 16.80 0.51
C ALA A 92 -11.89 16.88 1.60
N ALA A 93 -12.42 15.73 2.03
CA ALA A 93 -13.40 15.66 3.11
C ALA A 93 -12.79 16.04 4.48
N LEU A 94 -11.58 15.59 4.78
CA LEU A 94 -10.86 15.95 6.01
C LEU A 94 -10.56 17.46 6.08
N GLU A 95 -10.12 18.07 4.98
CA GLU A 95 -9.89 19.52 4.89
C GLU A 95 -11.18 20.29 5.13
N THR A 96 -12.29 19.85 4.52
CA THR A 96 -13.61 20.46 4.72
C THR A 96 -14.06 20.38 6.18
N GLN A 97 -13.82 19.25 6.85
CA GLN A 97 -14.17 19.06 8.26
C GLN A 97 -13.29 19.90 9.20
N THR A 98 -12.02 20.10 8.85
CA THR A 98 -11.07 20.93 9.62
C THR A 98 -11.39 22.42 9.51
N MET A 99 -12.00 22.85 8.40
CA MET A 99 -12.40 24.25 8.18
C MET A 99 -13.85 24.57 8.59
N ALA A 100 -14.62 23.61 9.10
CA ALA A 100 -15.94 23.87 9.65
C ALA A 100 -15.82 24.61 11.01
N PRO A 101 -16.56 25.72 11.23
CA PRO A 101 -16.46 26.55 12.44
C PRO A 101 -17.01 25.89 13.71
#